data_AF-S7NUI6-F1
#
_entry.id   AF-S7NUI6-F1
#
_cell.length_a   1.000
_cell.length_b   1.000
_cell.length_c   1.000
_cell.angle_alpha   90.00
_cell.angle_beta   90.00
_cell.angle_gamma   90.00
#
_symmetry.space_group_name_H-M   'P 1'
#
loop_
_entity.id
_entity.type
_entity.pdbx_description
1 polymer ?
#
loop_
_entity_poly.entity_id
_entity_poly.type
_entity_poly.pdbx_seq_one_letter_code
_entity_poly.pdbx_strand_id
1 'polypeptide(L)'
;MTEVLGRSSCAQSDACLDLTSRVFSQSALSSRVSVVGEGLLSRRQVSTEVRIMFEVQDLKYATLATVSRCGMVWFSEDVLSTDMIFNNFLARLRSIPLDEGEDEAQRRRKGKEDEGEEAASPMLQIQRDAATIMQPYFTSNGLVTKALEHAFKLEHIMDLTRLRCLGSLFSMLHQACRNVAQYNANHPDFPMQIEQLERYIQRYLVYAILWSLSGDSRLKMRAELGEYIRRITTVPLPAAPNIPIIDYEVSISGEWSPWQAKVPQIEVETHKVAAPDVVVPTLDTVRHEALLYTWLAEHKPLVLCGPPGSGKTMTLFSALRALPDMEVVGLNFSSATTPELLLKTFDHYCEYRRTPNGVVLAPVQLGKWLVLFCDEINLPDMDKYGTQRVISFIRQMVEHGGFYRTSDQTWVKLERIQFVGACNPPTDPGRKPLSHR
;
A
#
# COMPACT_ATOMS: atom_id res chain seq x y z
N MET A 1 37.11 41.03 -31.39
CA MET A 1 37.04 40.11 -30.23
C MET A 1 37.48 38.74 -30.72
N THR A 2 38.51 38.22 -30.05
CA THR A 2 38.88 36.81 -29.88
C THR A 2 39.50 36.00 -31.05
N GLU A 3 40.84 35.93 -30.98
CA GLU A 3 41.76 34.79 -31.24
C GLU A 3 41.21 33.44 -30.71
N VAL A 4 41.36 32.27 -31.37
CA VAL A 4 42.53 31.47 -31.84
C VAL A 4 43.08 30.49 -30.78
N LEU A 5 43.23 29.20 -31.20
CA LEU A 5 43.87 27.99 -30.59
C LEU A 5 43.06 27.31 -29.46
N GLY A 6 43.02 25.98 -29.27
CA GLY A 6 43.69 24.81 -29.84
C GLY A 6 43.21 23.54 -29.09
N ARG A 7 43.48 22.35 -29.65
CA ARG A 7 43.00 21.00 -29.27
C ARG A 7 43.47 20.47 -27.90
N SER A 8 42.69 19.62 -27.22
CA SER A 8 43.05 18.22 -26.82
C SER A 8 42.00 17.45 -25.96
N SER A 9 41.60 16.27 -26.46
CA SER A 9 41.21 14.97 -25.84
C SER A 9 40.46 14.83 -24.50
N CYS A 10 39.33 14.08 -24.50
CA CYS A 10 39.11 12.73 -23.91
C CYS A 10 37.61 12.36 -24.06
N ALA A 11 37.18 11.58 -25.05
CA ALA A 11 36.96 10.12 -25.04
C ALA A 11 35.82 9.61 -24.10
N GLN A 12 34.84 8.96 -24.75
CA GLN A 12 33.82 8.01 -24.27
C GLN A 12 32.56 8.54 -23.58
N SER A 13 31.47 8.71 -24.36
CA SER A 13 30.20 7.98 -24.22
C SER A 13 29.08 8.76 -24.91
N ASP A 14 28.69 8.39 -26.14
CA ASP A 14 27.43 8.85 -26.74
C ASP A 14 27.06 7.97 -27.93
N ALA A 15 26.21 6.98 -27.67
CA ALA A 15 25.47 6.24 -28.70
C ALA A 15 24.20 5.67 -28.06
N CYS A 16 23.33 6.53 -27.55
CA CYS A 16 21.98 6.14 -27.14
C CYS A 16 21.04 7.35 -27.12
N LEU A 17 20.89 8.07 -28.23
CA LEU A 17 19.88 9.11 -28.40
C LEU A 17 19.67 9.34 -29.89
N ASP A 18 18.79 8.55 -30.51
CA ASP A 18 18.04 8.96 -31.70
C ASP A 18 17.01 7.87 -32.06
N LEU A 19 15.86 7.88 -31.39
CA LEU A 19 14.64 7.21 -31.84
C LEU A 19 13.42 7.91 -31.22
N THR A 20 13.33 9.22 -31.39
CA THR A 20 12.11 9.99 -31.15
C THR A 20 11.49 10.45 -32.46
N SER A 21 10.16 10.37 -32.52
CA SER A 21 9.27 10.82 -33.61
C SER A 21 9.16 9.92 -34.84
N ARG A 22 8.34 8.86 -34.72
CA ARG A 22 7.52 8.38 -35.83
C ARG A 22 6.12 8.05 -35.32
N VAL A 23 5.27 9.07 -35.28
CA VAL A 23 3.82 8.91 -35.27
C VAL A 23 3.45 8.30 -36.63
N PHE A 24 3.12 7.01 -36.66
CA PHE A 24 2.59 6.38 -37.87
C PHE A 24 1.07 6.19 -37.76
N SER A 25 0.41 6.67 -38.82
CA SER A 25 -1.00 6.57 -39.12
C SER A 25 -1.51 5.13 -39.07
N GLN A 26 -2.79 4.98 -38.73
CA GLN A 26 -3.57 3.75 -38.90
C GLN A 26 -3.30 3.09 -40.26
N SER A 27 -2.63 1.95 -40.25
CA SER A 27 -2.68 0.98 -41.33
C SER A 27 -2.82 -0.40 -40.73
N ALA A 28 -3.95 -1.05 -41.01
CA ALA A 28 -4.28 -2.40 -40.57
C ALA A 28 -3.22 -3.40 -41.08
N LEU A 29 -2.40 -3.90 -40.16
CA LEU A 29 -1.55 -5.08 -40.38
C LEU A 29 -2.13 -6.23 -39.56
N SER A 30 -2.89 -7.09 -40.24
CA SER A 30 -3.29 -8.40 -39.74
C SER A 30 -2.05 -9.29 -39.65
N SER A 31 -1.34 -9.23 -38.54
CA SER A 31 -0.27 -10.17 -38.22
C SER A 31 -0.84 -11.35 -37.45
N ARG A 32 -0.88 -12.53 -38.10
CA ARG A 32 -1.24 -13.80 -37.46
C ARG A 32 -0.21 -14.13 -36.38
N VAL A 33 -0.55 -13.93 -35.10
CA VAL A 33 0.25 -14.41 -33.98
C VAL A 33 0.07 -15.93 -33.88
N SER A 34 1.14 -16.69 -34.10
CA SER A 34 1.21 -18.12 -33.81
C SER A 34 2.04 -18.30 -32.55
N VAL A 35 1.44 -18.74 -31.45
CA VAL A 35 2.16 -19.11 -30.23
C VAL A 35 2.68 -20.53 -30.42
N VAL A 36 3.99 -20.71 -30.45
CA VAL A 36 4.63 -22.03 -30.49
C VAL A 36 5.11 -22.35 -29.09
N GLY A 37 4.40 -23.24 -28.39
CA GLY A 37 4.89 -23.88 -27.17
C GLY A 37 5.55 -25.21 -27.53
N GLU A 38 6.75 -25.47 -27.00
CA GLU A 38 7.41 -26.76 -27.13
C GLU A 38 6.67 -27.79 -26.26
N GLY A 39 5.85 -28.62 -26.90
CA GLY A 39 5.07 -29.70 -26.28
C GLY A 39 3.80 -30.00 -27.08
N LEU A 40 3.88 -30.97 -27.98
CA LEU A 40 2.85 -31.39 -28.95
C LEU A 40 2.48 -30.34 -30.03
N LEU A 41 2.59 -30.78 -31.29
CA LEU A 41 2.23 -30.08 -32.55
C LEU A 41 0.72 -29.72 -32.63
N SER A 42 0.19 -28.92 -31.71
CA SER A 42 -1.14 -28.33 -31.85
C SER A 42 -0.99 -26.88 -32.29
N ARG A 43 -1.00 -26.66 -33.61
CA ARG A 43 -1.03 -25.31 -34.18
C ARG A 43 -2.42 -24.72 -33.96
N ARG A 44 -2.60 -23.96 -32.89
CA ARG A 44 -3.87 -23.25 -32.63
C ARG A 44 -3.89 -21.93 -33.39
N GLN A 45 -4.86 -21.77 -34.28
CA GLN A 45 -5.09 -20.51 -34.97
C GLN A 45 -5.78 -19.53 -34.02
N VAL A 46 -5.18 -18.36 -33.83
CA VAL A 46 -5.76 -17.28 -33.04
C VAL A 46 -6.86 -16.60 -33.86
N SER A 47 -8.06 -16.46 -33.30
CA SER A 47 -9.19 -15.76 -33.94
C SER A 47 -8.88 -14.27 -34.13
N THR A 48 -9.49 -13.65 -35.14
CA THR A 48 -9.36 -12.20 -35.41
C THR A 48 -9.94 -11.32 -34.30
N GLU A 49 -10.73 -11.89 -33.39
CA GLU A 49 -11.30 -11.20 -32.22
C GLU A 49 -10.33 -11.18 -31.03
N VAL A 50 -9.36 -12.09 -30.98
CA VAL A 50 -8.44 -12.20 -29.85
C VAL A 50 -7.39 -11.10 -29.94
N ARG A 51 -7.11 -10.45 -28.80
CA ARG A 51 -6.02 -9.51 -28.60
C ARG A 51 -5.14 -10.02 -27.47
N ILE A 52 -3.83 -9.89 -27.65
CA ILE A 52 -2.83 -10.25 -26.63
C ILE A 52 -2.15 -8.95 -26.23
N MET A 53 -2.21 -8.62 -24.95
CA MET A 53 -1.68 -7.38 -24.39
C MET A 53 -0.70 -7.72 -23.27
N PHE A 54 0.33 -6.90 -23.10
CA PHE A 54 1.32 -7.05 -22.05
C PHE A 54 1.35 -5.75 -21.25
N GLU A 55 1.08 -5.86 -19.95
CA GLU A 55 1.25 -4.76 -19.00
C GLU A 55 2.55 -4.99 -18.21
N VAL A 56 3.59 -4.25 -18.58
CA VAL A 56 4.95 -4.37 -18.05
C VAL A 56 5.43 -3.04 -17.50
N GLN A 57 6.28 -3.08 -16.47
CA GLN A 57 6.92 -1.88 -15.91
C GLN A 57 8.04 -1.40 -16.83
N ASP A 58 8.89 -2.33 -17.28
CA ASP A 58 10.03 -2.05 -18.12
C ASP A 58 10.31 -3.21 -19.09
N LEU A 59 11.21 -2.96 -20.04
CA LEU A 59 11.65 -3.92 -21.07
C LEU A 59 13.14 -4.24 -20.96
N LYS A 60 13.78 -4.03 -19.79
CA LYS A 60 15.24 -4.13 -19.61
C LYS A 60 15.79 -5.50 -20.01
N TYR A 61 15.01 -6.55 -19.78
CA TYR A 61 15.37 -7.94 -20.08
C TYR A 61 14.72 -8.47 -21.38
N ALA A 62 13.96 -7.64 -22.10
CA ALA A 62 13.31 -8.03 -23.34
C ALA A 62 14.27 -7.91 -24.53
N THR A 63 14.23 -8.88 -25.44
CA THR A 63 15.02 -8.84 -26.68
C THR A 63 14.28 -8.07 -27.78
N LEU A 64 15.02 -7.55 -28.76
CA LEU A 64 14.44 -6.94 -29.96
C LEU A 64 13.50 -7.89 -30.71
N ALA A 65 13.76 -9.20 -30.67
CA ALA A 65 12.89 -10.21 -31.29
C ALA A 65 11.53 -10.34 -30.60
N THR A 66 11.43 -10.00 -29.32
CA THR A 66 10.17 -9.94 -28.57
C THR A 66 9.40 -8.67 -28.91
N VAL A 67 10.08 -7.52 -28.90
CA VAL A 67 9.45 -6.20 -29.04
C VAL A 67 9.02 -5.89 -30.48
N SER A 68 9.79 -6.35 -31.48
CA SER A 68 9.56 -6.01 -32.90
C SER A 68 8.21 -6.47 -33.47
N ARG A 69 7.50 -7.36 -32.78
CA ARG A 69 6.23 -7.95 -33.20
C ARG A 69 5.02 -7.37 -32.46
N CYS A 70 5.22 -6.36 -31.62
CA CYS A 70 4.18 -5.76 -30.79
C CYS A 70 4.02 -4.27 -31.09
N GLY A 71 2.78 -3.78 -31.12
CA GLY A 71 2.51 -2.35 -31.01
C GLY A 71 2.83 -1.88 -29.58
N MET A 72 3.45 -0.71 -29.46
CA MET A 72 3.86 -0.17 -28.16
C MET A 72 3.10 1.10 -27.83
N VAL A 73 2.54 1.14 -26.62
CA VAL A 73 1.95 2.34 -26.03
C VAL A 73 2.76 2.66 -24.78
N TRP A 74 3.40 3.82 -24.76
CA TRP A 74 4.21 4.27 -23.63
C TRP A 74 3.36 5.09 -22.67
N PHE A 75 3.18 4.57 -21.44
CA PHE A 75 2.54 5.30 -20.35
C PHE A 75 3.63 5.97 -19.51
N SER A 76 3.83 7.27 -19.71
CA SER A 76 4.68 8.06 -18.83
C SER A 76 4.03 8.18 -17.45
N GLU A 77 4.87 8.28 -16.41
CA GLU A 77 4.44 8.57 -15.05
C GLU A 77 3.64 9.89 -14.93
N ASP A 78 3.86 10.83 -15.85
CA ASP A 78 3.17 12.12 -15.90
C ASP A 78 1.74 12.03 -16.44
N VAL A 79 1.38 10.92 -17.10
CA VAL A 79 0.00 10.69 -17.60
C VAL A 79 -0.97 10.64 -16.42
N LEU A 80 -0.54 10.10 -15.29
CA LEU A 80 -1.28 10.09 -14.04
C LEU A 80 -0.76 11.19 -13.11
N SER A 81 -1.35 12.37 -13.23
CA SER A 81 -1.04 13.48 -12.33
C SER A 81 -1.50 13.20 -10.90
N THR A 82 -0.81 13.79 -9.93
CA THR A 82 -1.16 13.66 -8.51
C THR A 82 -2.58 14.18 -8.23
N ASP A 83 -3.01 15.25 -8.91
CA ASP A 83 -4.37 15.78 -8.79
C ASP A 83 -5.44 14.79 -9.26
N MET A 84 -5.17 14.02 -10.31
CA MET A 84 -6.09 12.96 -10.75
C MET A 84 -6.25 11.87 -9.68
N ILE A 85 -5.16 11.50 -9.01
CA ILE A 85 -5.17 10.53 -7.91
C ILE A 85 -5.99 11.08 -6.74
N PHE A 86 -5.77 12.34 -6.36
CA PHE A 86 -6.52 12.98 -5.27
C PHE A 86 -8.02 13.12 -5.57
N ASN A 87 -8.37 13.56 -6.77
CA ASN A 87 -9.76 13.69 -7.17
C ASN A 87 -10.46 12.31 -7.19
N ASN A 88 -9.77 11.26 -7.65
CA ASN A 88 -10.27 9.90 -7.58
C ASN A 88 -10.48 9.46 -6.12
N PHE A 89 -9.49 9.66 -5.25
CA PHE A 89 -9.60 9.35 -3.83
C PHE A 89 -10.79 10.05 -3.16
N LEU A 90 -10.93 11.36 -3.33
CA LEU A 90 -12.04 12.14 -2.77
C LEU A 90 -13.39 11.71 -3.35
N ALA A 91 -13.45 11.40 -4.66
CA ALA A 91 -14.67 10.89 -5.29
C ALA A 91 -15.08 9.52 -4.71
N ARG A 92 -14.12 8.61 -4.52
CA ARG A 92 -14.36 7.30 -3.89
C ARG A 92 -14.81 7.46 -2.45
N LEU A 93 -14.14 8.32 -1.67
CA LEU A 93 -14.50 8.59 -0.29
C LEU A 93 -15.95 9.08 -0.17
N ARG A 94 -16.44 9.91 -1.10
CA ARG A 94 -17.82 10.44 -1.11
C ARG A 94 -18.91 9.46 -1.57
N SER A 95 -18.53 8.39 -2.26
CA SER A 95 -19.47 7.56 -3.03
C SER A 95 -19.49 6.08 -2.66
N ILE A 96 -18.38 5.55 -2.13
CA ILE A 96 -18.24 4.14 -1.75
C ILE A 96 -18.11 4.09 -0.22
N PRO A 97 -19.11 3.56 0.51
CA PRO A 97 -19.03 3.41 1.95
C PRO A 97 -17.90 2.44 2.35
N LEU A 98 -17.22 2.71 3.46
CA LEU A 98 -16.11 1.85 3.92
C LEU A 98 -16.56 0.57 4.64
N ASP A 99 -17.86 0.45 4.96
CA ASP A 99 -18.43 -0.76 5.56
C ASP A 99 -18.88 -1.73 4.47
N GLU A 100 -18.22 -2.88 4.38
CA GLU A 100 -18.46 -3.90 3.34
C GLU A 100 -19.92 -4.41 3.34
N GLY A 101 -20.56 -4.46 4.52
CA GLY A 101 -21.97 -4.85 4.66
C GLY A 101 -22.93 -3.84 4.03
N GLU A 102 -22.57 -2.55 4.06
CA GLU A 102 -23.33 -1.47 3.43
C GLU A 102 -23.02 -1.37 1.93
N ASP A 103 -21.79 -1.66 1.52
CA ASP A 103 -21.32 -1.63 0.13
C ASP A 103 -22.05 -2.66 -0.75
N GLU A 104 -22.25 -3.88 -0.24
CA GLU A 104 -23.09 -4.89 -0.90
C GLU A 104 -24.57 -4.51 -0.93
N ALA A 105 -25.08 -3.92 0.16
CA ALA A 105 -26.45 -3.44 0.23
C ALA A 105 -26.70 -2.29 -0.76
N GLN A 106 -25.75 -1.37 -0.90
CA GLN A 106 -25.83 -0.24 -1.81
C GLN A 106 -25.69 -0.68 -3.28
N ARG A 107 -24.83 -1.66 -3.59
CA ARG A 107 -24.78 -2.26 -4.95
C ARG A 107 -26.07 -2.99 -5.31
N ARG A 108 -26.70 -3.68 -4.35
CA ARG A 108 -28.03 -4.31 -4.54
C ARG A 108 -29.15 -3.27 -4.71
N ARG A 109 -29.05 -2.11 -4.03
CA ARG A 109 -30.02 -1.00 -4.12
C ARG A 109 -29.90 -0.22 -5.44
N LYS A 110 -28.68 0.05 -5.92
CA LYS A 110 -28.42 0.71 -7.22
C LYS A 110 -28.95 -0.05 -8.45
N GLY A 111 -29.27 -1.34 -8.31
CA GLY A 111 -29.93 -2.13 -9.35
C GLY A 111 -31.45 -1.95 -9.43
N LYS A 112 -32.05 -1.22 -8.48
CA LYS A 112 -33.46 -0.80 -8.53
C LYS A 112 -33.48 0.71 -8.71
N GLU A 113 -33.86 1.16 -9.90
CA GLU A 113 -34.17 2.56 -10.17
C GLU A 113 -35.34 2.98 -9.26
N ASP A 114 -35.08 3.83 -8.27
CA ASP A 114 -36.12 4.65 -7.65
C ASP A 114 -35.53 6.03 -7.28
N GLU A 115 -36.07 7.06 -7.92
CA GLU A 115 -35.71 8.47 -7.77
C GLU A 115 -36.33 9.07 -6.50
N GLY A 116 -35.86 8.64 -5.33
CA GLY A 116 -36.05 9.34 -4.07
C GLY A 116 -34.72 9.92 -3.59
N GLU A 117 -34.71 11.10 -2.97
CA GLU A 117 -33.55 11.61 -2.22
C GLU A 117 -33.21 10.62 -1.08
N GLU A 118 -32.40 9.61 -1.40
CA GLU A 118 -31.96 8.59 -0.46
C GLU A 118 -31.07 9.25 0.61
N ALA A 119 -31.55 9.24 1.86
CA ALA A 119 -30.74 9.62 3.00
C ALA A 119 -29.47 8.74 3.04
N ALA A 120 -28.30 9.37 2.92
CA ALA A 120 -27.02 8.68 2.96
C ALA A 120 -26.85 7.90 4.27
N SER A 121 -26.16 6.76 4.25
CA SER A 121 -25.84 6.04 5.49
C SER A 121 -25.04 6.95 6.42
N PRO A 122 -25.14 6.79 7.76
CA PRO A 122 -24.38 7.61 8.70
C PRO A 122 -22.87 7.60 8.41
N MET A 123 -22.34 6.44 8.01
CA MET A 123 -20.94 6.29 7.60
C MET A 123 -20.61 7.10 6.34
N LEU A 124 -21.46 6.99 5.31
CA LEU A 124 -21.27 7.74 4.07
C LEU A 124 -21.37 9.26 4.28
N GLN A 125 -22.23 9.72 5.20
CA GLN A 125 -22.32 11.12 5.58
C GLN A 125 -21.03 11.61 6.25
N ILE A 126 -20.49 10.86 7.22
CA ILE A 126 -19.18 11.14 7.84
C ILE A 126 -18.08 11.24 6.78
N GLN A 127 -18.07 10.32 5.81
CA GLN A 127 -17.09 10.34 4.73
C GLN A 127 -17.22 11.58 3.82
N ARG A 128 -18.44 12.01 3.51
CA ARG A 128 -18.70 13.23 2.72
C ARG A 128 -18.25 14.49 3.44
N ASP A 129 -18.53 14.58 4.73
CA ASP A 129 -18.13 15.72 5.56
C ASP A 129 -16.60 15.77 5.67
N ALA A 130 -15.96 14.63 5.99
CA ALA A 130 -14.50 14.53 6.01
C ALA A 130 -13.87 14.87 4.64
N ALA A 131 -14.44 14.40 3.53
CA ALA A 131 -13.96 14.72 2.18
C ALA A 131 -14.08 16.21 1.85
N THR A 132 -15.08 16.90 2.39
CA THR A 132 -15.26 18.35 2.20
C THR A 132 -14.20 19.13 2.97
N ILE A 133 -13.94 18.73 4.22
CA ILE A 133 -12.92 19.33 5.10
C ILE A 133 -11.51 19.14 4.51
N MET A 134 -11.24 17.97 3.94
CA MET A 134 -9.91 17.63 3.41
C MET A 134 -9.62 18.22 2.02
N GLN A 135 -10.64 18.48 1.21
CA GLN A 135 -10.49 18.89 -0.19
C GLN A 135 -9.50 20.05 -0.42
N PRO A 136 -9.47 21.13 0.40
CA PRO A 136 -8.52 22.22 0.20
C PRO A 136 -7.03 21.81 0.27
N TYR A 137 -6.72 20.76 1.03
CA TYR A 137 -5.35 20.26 1.22
C TYR A 137 -4.86 19.38 0.07
N PHE A 138 -5.79 18.86 -0.75
CA PHE A 138 -5.56 17.93 -1.86
C PHE A 138 -5.50 18.63 -3.24
N THR A 139 -5.00 19.86 -3.26
CA THR A 139 -4.80 20.64 -4.50
C THR A 139 -3.34 20.58 -4.94
N SER A 140 -3.03 20.96 -6.19
CA SER A 140 -1.66 20.93 -6.73
C SER A 140 -0.66 21.73 -5.87
N ASN A 141 -1.12 22.83 -5.25
CA ASN A 141 -0.31 23.65 -4.33
C ASN A 141 -0.68 23.44 -2.84
N GLY A 142 -1.48 22.41 -2.56
CA GLY A 142 -1.96 22.05 -1.24
C GLY A 142 -0.87 21.46 -0.34
N LEU A 143 -1.23 21.26 0.92
CA LEU A 143 -0.32 20.71 1.93
C LEU A 143 0.23 19.33 1.53
N VAL A 144 -0.63 18.46 1.00
CA VAL A 144 -0.26 17.07 0.68
C VAL A 144 0.78 17.03 -0.44
N THR A 145 0.57 17.78 -1.52
CA THR A 145 1.51 17.83 -2.66
C THR A 145 2.87 18.41 -2.24
N LYS A 146 2.86 19.52 -1.50
CA LYS A 146 4.09 20.16 -1.00
C LYS A 146 4.87 19.25 -0.04
N ALA A 147 4.16 18.49 0.79
CA ALA A 147 4.78 17.51 1.68
C ALA A 147 5.36 16.32 0.90
N LEU A 148 4.63 15.82 -0.11
CA LEU A 148 5.08 14.74 -0.98
C LEU A 148 6.35 15.12 -1.75
N GLU A 149 6.39 16.30 -2.38
CA GLU A 149 7.57 16.81 -3.08
C GLU A 149 8.80 16.95 -2.19
N HIS A 150 8.62 17.36 -0.94
CA HIS A 150 9.71 17.42 0.03
C HIS A 150 10.15 16.02 0.47
N ALA A 151 9.22 15.09 0.66
CA ALA A 151 9.51 13.73 1.09
C ALA A 151 10.39 12.96 0.09
N PHE A 152 10.25 13.22 -1.22
CA PHE A 152 11.14 12.66 -2.26
C PHE A 152 12.61 13.08 -2.11
N LYS A 153 12.90 14.16 -1.39
CA LYS A 153 14.26 14.63 -1.13
C LYS A 153 14.90 13.98 0.09
N LEU A 154 14.11 13.30 0.91
CA LEU A 154 14.57 12.63 2.14
C LEU A 154 15.06 11.22 1.82
N GLU A 155 15.99 10.72 2.64
CA GLU A 155 16.43 9.33 2.55
C GLU A 155 15.40 8.37 3.19
N HIS A 156 15.05 7.32 2.45
CA HIS A 156 14.17 6.22 2.86
C HIS A 156 14.93 4.90 2.81
N ILE A 157 14.47 3.89 3.55
CA ILE A 157 15.09 2.55 3.52
C ILE A 157 14.77 1.85 2.18
N MET A 158 13.53 1.95 1.72
CA MET A 158 13.04 1.45 0.45
C MET A 158 12.74 2.62 -0.50
N ASP A 159 12.96 2.41 -1.80
CA ASP A 159 12.68 3.40 -2.85
C ASP A 159 11.29 4.01 -2.70
N LEU A 160 11.22 5.34 -2.61
CA LEU A 160 9.96 6.06 -2.44
C LEU A 160 9.22 6.16 -3.77
N THR A 161 7.98 5.68 -3.78
CA THR A 161 7.06 5.82 -4.92
C THR A 161 5.81 6.60 -4.48
N ARG A 162 5.24 7.38 -5.41
CA ARG A 162 4.03 8.19 -5.15
C ARG A 162 2.89 7.34 -4.62
N LEU A 163 2.62 6.20 -5.26
CA LEU A 163 1.51 5.32 -4.92
C LEU A 163 1.67 4.63 -3.56
N ARG A 164 2.90 4.32 -3.13
CA ARG A 164 3.16 3.78 -1.78
C ARG A 164 2.73 4.77 -0.71
N CYS A 165 3.27 5.99 -0.77
CA CYS A 165 2.96 7.03 0.21
C CYS A 165 1.49 7.43 0.18
N LEU A 166 0.93 7.66 -1.00
CA LEU A 166 -0.48 8.03 -1.13
C LEU A 166 -1.41 6.89 -0.71
N GLY A 167 -1.06 5.63 -1.02
CA GLY A 167 -1.80 4.47 -0.55
C GLY A 167 -1.84 4.38 0.98
N SER A 168 -0.69 4.59 1.65
CA SER A 168 -0.62 4.64 3.12
C SER A 168 -1.34 5.85 3.72
N LEU A 169 -1.31 7.01 3.04
CA LEU A 169 -2.06 8.19 3.47
C LEU A 169 -3.56 7.92 3.40
N PHE A 170 -4.04 7.41 2.26
CA PHE A 170 -5.46 7.14 2.03
C PHE A 170 -6.01 6.11 3.00
N SER A 171 -5.24 5.07 3.34
CA SER A 171 -5.65 4.13 4.38
C SER A 171 -5.76 4.79 5.75
N MET A 172 -4.78 5.60 6.15
CA MET A 172 -4.92 6.33 7.42
C MET A 172 -6.16 7.25 7.46
N LEU A 173 -6.51 7.88 6.34
CA LEU A 173 -7.70 8.75 6.25
C LEU A 173 -9.02 7.97 6.25
N HIS A 174 -9.05 6.79 5.63
CA HIS A 174 -10.17 5.86 5.73
C HIS A 174 -10.37 5.41 7.18
N GLN A 175 -9.29 5.03 7.88
CA GLN A 175 -9.34 4.71 9.30
C GLN A 175 -9.80 5.90 10.15
N ALA A 176 -9.44 7.13 9.81
CA ALA A 176 -9.95 8.32 10.50
C ALA A 176 -11.49 8.39 10.46
N CYS A 177 -12.09 8.09 9.30
CA CYS A 177 -13.55 8.04 9.14
C CYS A 177 -14.17 6.91 9.98
N ARG A 178 -13.53 5.72 10.01
CA ARG A 178 -13.98 4.59 10.85
C ARG A 178 -13.91 4.92 12.34
N ASN A 179 -12.86 5.61 12.79
CA ASN A 179 -12.74 6.05 14.18
C ASN A 179 -13.89 6.99 14.58
N VAL A 180 -14.28 7.91 13.70
CA VAL A 180 -15.43 8.81 13.93
C VAL A 180 -16.74 8.01 13.95
N ALA A 181 -16.92 7.06 13.04
CA ALA A 181 -18.11 6.20 13.04
C ALA A 181 -18.21 5.36 14.33
N GLN A 182 -17.10 4.78 14.79
CA GLN A 182 -17.02 4.06 16.05
C GLN A 182 -17.30 4.97 17.25
N TYR A 183 -16.78 6.20 17.23
CA TYR A 183 -17.07 7.19 18.26
C TYR A 183 -18.56 7.52 18.33
N ASN A 184 -19.21 7.75 17.19
CA ASN A 184 -20.65 8.03 17.13
C ASN A 184 -21.48 6.82 17.58
N ALA A 185 -21.08 5.61 17.23
CA ALA A 185 -21.74 4.38 17.69
C ALA A 185 -21.66 4.23 19.23
N ASN A 186 -20.54 4.64 19.83
CA ASN A 186 -20.36 4.62 21.29
C ASN A 186 -21.08 5.77 22.01
N HIS A 187 -21.45 6.84 21.30
CA HIS A 187 -22.08 8.04 21.86
C HIS A 187 -23.34 8.44 21.04
N PRO A 188 -24.40 7.63 21.06
CA PRO A 188 -25.60 7.88 20.24
C PRO A 188 -26.32 9.18 20.63
N ASP A 189 -26.29 9.55 21.92
CA ASP A 189 -26.92 10.77 22.43
C ASP A 189 -26.11 12.04 22.11
N PHE A 190 -24.79 11.89 21.91
CA PHE A 190 -23.85 12.99 21.68
C PHE A 190 -22.89 12.64 20.53
N PRO A 191 -23.40 12.55 19.29
CA PRO A 191 -22.55 12.28 18.14
C PRO A 191 -21.54 13.43 17.94
N MET A 192 -20.45 13.12 17.23
CA MET A 192 -19.41 14.09 16.94
C MET A 192 -19.97 15.28 16.15
N GLN A 193 -19.81 16.48 16.71
CA GLN A 193 -20.20 17.72 16.06
C GLN A 193 -19.26 18.08 14.91
N ILE A 194 -19.75 18.81 13.91
CA ILE A 194 -18.97 19.20 12.72
C ILE A 194 -17.70 19.98 13.10
N GLU A 195 -17.78 20.89 14.08
CA GLU A 195 -16.60 21.65 14.56
C GLU A 195 -15.53 20.75 15.20
N GLN A 196 -15.95 19.68 15.89
CA GLN A 196 -15.02 18.69 16.44
C GLN A 196 -14.44 17.83 15.32
N LEU A 197 -15.26 17.43 14.34
CA LEU A 197 -14.83 16.68 13.17
C LEU A 197 -13.80 17.47 12.35
N GLU A 198 -14.02 18.76 12.12
CA GLU A 198 -13.07 19.65 11.44
C GLU A 198 -11.71 19.68 12.13
N ARG A 199 -11.70 19.92 13.45
CA ARG A 199 -10.46 19.94 14.23
C ARG A 199 -9.74 18.58 14.20
N TYR A 200 -10.49 17.49 14.37
CA TYR A 200 -9.95 16.14 14.35
C TYR A 200 -9.36 15.79 12.98
N ILE A 201 -10.13 15.91 11.90
CA ILE A 201 -9.71 15.52 10.54
C ILE A 201 -8.52 16.34 10.06
N GLN A 202 -8.47 17.66 10.33
CA GLN A 202 -7.34 18.49 9.92
C GLN A 202 -6.03 18.09 10.61
N ARG A 203 -6.08 17.79 11.92
CA ARG A 203 -4.89 17.37 12.69
C ARG A 203 -4.51 15.93 12.35
N TYR A 204 -5.50 15.06 12.20
CA TYR A 204 -5.28 13.66 11.78
C TYR A 204 -4.68 13.59 10.38
N LEU A 205 -5.10 14.46 9.45
CA LEU A 205 -4.48 14.58 8.13
C LEU A 205 -2.99 14.89 8.23
N VAL A 206 -2.59 15.85 9.07
CA VAL A 206 -1.17 16.17 9.29
C VAL A 206 -0.41 14.97 9.85
N TYR A 207 -0.98 14.29 10.84
CA TYR A 207 -0.42 13.06 11.41
C TYR A 207 -0.24 11.97 10.34
N ALA A 208 -1.25 11.75 9.51
CA ALA A 208 -1.24 10.76 8.44
C ALA A 208 -0.23 11.08 7.33
N ILE A 209 -0.11 12.35 6.95
CA ILE A 209 0.89 12.83 5.97
C ILE A 209 2.30 12.50 6.50
N LEU A 210 2.59 12.83 7.75
CA LEU A 210 3.92 12.63 8.34
C LEU A 210 4.30 11.13 8.35
N TRP A 211 3.39 10.27 8.76
CA TRP A 211 3.63 8.82 8.83
C TRP A 211 3.67 8.12 7.48
N SER A 212 2.80 8.49 6.54
CA SER A 212 2.79 7.90 5.20
C SER A 212 4.01 8.29 4.36
N LEU A 213 4.53 9.49 4.57
CA LEU A 213 5.67 10.02 3.80
C LEU A 213 7.03 9.72 4.44
N SER A 214 7.09 9.55 5.77
CA SER A 214 8.37 9.35 6.48
C SER A 214 8.43 8.10 7.36
N GLY A 215 7.37 7.27 7.37
CA GLY A 215 7.34 6.02 8.14
C GLY A 215 8.48 5.05 7.80
N ASP A 216 9.01 5.13 6.58
CA ASP A 216 10.16 4.34 6.12
C ASP A 216 11.51 5.10 6.20
N SER A 217 11.50 6.36 6.67
CA SER A 217 12.71 7.15 6.88
C SER A 217 13.29 6.94 8.28
N ARG A 218 14.55 7.33 8.46
CA ARG A 218 15.21 7.38 9.77
C ARG A 218 14.58 8.44 10.68
N LEU A 219 14.70 8.27 12.00
CA LEU A 219 14.09 9.16 13.00
C LEU A 219 14.43 10.65 12.79
N LYS A 220 15.67 10.97 12.41
CA LYS A 220 16.09 12.35 12.11
C LYS A 220 15.34 12.95 10.91
N MET A 221 15.17 12.17 9.84
CA MET A 221 14.45 12.61 8.64
C MET A 221 12.95 12.75 8.90
N ARG A 222 12.37 11.91 9.78
CA ARG A 222 10.99 12.07 10.24
C ARG A 222 10.79 13.39 10.98
N ALA A 223 11.73 13.74 11.86
CA ALA A 223 11.70 15.01 12.57
C ALA A 223 11.85 16.20 11.61
N GLU A 224 12.75 16.10 10.62
CA GLU A 224 12.91 17.12 9.57
C GLU A 224 11.63 17.33 8.75
N LEU A 225 10.96 16.25 8.34
CA LEU A 225 9.67 16.37 7.64
C LEU A 225 8.61 17.01 8.53
N GLY A 226 8.59 16.66 9.82
CA GLY A 226 7.69 17.27 10.81
C GLY A 226 7.91 18.78 10.92
N GLU A 227 9.17 19.22 10.93
CA GLU A 227 9.50 20.65 10.98
C GLU A 227 9.16 21.37 9.66
N TYR A 228 9.38 20.72 8.52
CA TYR A 228 8.93 21.23 7.23
C TYR A 228 7.41 21.43 7.21
N ILE A 229 6.63 20.43 7.65
CA ILE A 229 5.17 20.51 7.74
C ILE A 229 4.76 21.65 8.69
N ARG A 230 5.43 21.79 9.84
CA ARG A 230 5.19 22.87 10.82
C ARG A 230 5.32 24.26 10.21
N ARG A 231 6.27 24.45 9.29
CA ARG A 231 6.49 25.73 8.61
C ARG A 231 5.47 26.06 7.53
N ILE A 232 4.92 25.06 6.84
CA ILE A 232 4.05 25.27 5.68
C ILE A 232 2.56 25.16 6.00
N THR A 233 2.20 24.46 7.07
CA THR A 233 0.80 24.22 7.44
C THR A 233 0.21 25.38 8.21
N THR A 234 -1.07 25.66 7.96
CA THR A 234 -1.89 26.59 8.76
C THR A 234 -2.71 25.85 9.83
N VAL A 235 -2.63 24.51 9.87
CA VAL A 235 -3.35 23.69 10.85
C VAL A 235 -2.76 23.91 12.24
N PRO A 236 -3.58 24.06 13.30
CA PRO A 236 -3.08 24.17 14.67
C PRO A 236 -2.27 22.94 15.11
N LEU A 237 -1.00 23.16 15.42
CA LEU A 237 -0.05 22.13 15.85
C LEU A 237 0.18 22.16 17.37
N PRO A 238 0.81 21.11 17.96
CA PRO A 238 1.16 21.11 19.37
C PRO A 238 2.02 22.33 19.73
N ALA A 239 1.68 22.97 20.85
CA ALA A 239 2.29 24.23 21.30
C ALA A 239 3.77 24.09 21.73
N ALA A 240 4.26 22.87 21.97
CA ALA A 240 5.65 22.63 22.34
C ALA A 240 6.53 22.52 21.07
N PRO A 241 7.36 23.54 20.75
CA PRO A 241 8.17 23.53 19.53
C PRO A 241 9.32 22.53 19.60
N ASN A 242 9.79 22.18 20.81
CA ASN A 242 10.95 21.32 21.01
C ASN A 242 10.65 19.82 20.83
N ILE A 243 9.37 19.44 20.79
CA ILE A 243 8.95 18.05 20.67
C ILE A 243 8.48 17.81 19.22
N PRO A 244 9.06 16.81 18.52
CA PRO A 244 8.63 16.46 17.16
C PRO A 244 7.15 16.09 17.08
N ILE A 245 6.50 16.39 15.96
CA ILE A 245 5.07 16.07 15.75
C ILE A 245 4.79 14.56 15.89
N ILE A 246 5.74 13.71 15.49
CA ILE A 246 5.65 12.24 15.62
C ILE A 246 5.50 11.74 17.07
N ASP A 247 5.81 12.55 18.07
CA ASP A 247 5.70 12.18 19.49
C ASP A 247 4.32 12.56 20.07
N TYR A 248 3.42 13.06 19.21
CA TYR A 248 2.02 13.27 19.53
C TYR A 248 1.10 12.34 18.72
N GLU A 249 0.05 11.89 19.37
CA GLU A 249 -1.12 11.26 18.77
C GLU A 249 -2.22 12.31 18.61
N VAL A 250 -3.09 12.13 17.62
CA VAL A 250 -4.35 12.88 17.53
C VAL A 250 -5.44 12.08 18.22
N SER A 251 -5.93 12.56 19.36
CA SER A 251 -7.04 11.92 20.07
C SER A 251 -8.36 12.10 19.32
N ILE A 252 -9.33 11.23 19.59
CA ILE A 252 -10.68 11.32 19.00
C ILE A 252 -11.44 12.61 19.41
N SER A 253 -11.00 13.27 20.49
CA SER A 253 -11.49 14.61 20.86
C SER A 253 -11.02 15.71 19.90
N GLY A 254 -10.11 15.38 18.97
CA GLY A 254 -9.51 16.30 18.03
C GLY A 254 -8.30 17.04 18.59
N GLU A 255 -7.77 16.66 19.76
CA GLU A 255 -6.62 17.32 20.40
C GLU A 255 -5.32 16.51 20.25
N TRP A 256 -4.18 17.19 20.33
CA TRP A 256 -2.88 16.53 20.33
C TRP A 256 -2.56 16.00 21.73
N SER A 257 -2.24 14.72 21.84
CA SER A 257 -1.85 14.07 23.10
C SER A 257 -0.45 13.46 22.99
N PRO A 258 0.46 13.68 23.95
CA PRO A 258 1.78 13.05 23.91
C PRO A 258 1.68 11.53 23.99
N TRP A 259 2.39 10.81 23.12
CA TRP A 259 2.47 9.35 23.18
C TRP A 259 3.05 8.84 24.50
N GLN A 260 3.94 9.62 25.13
CA GLN A 260 4.52 9.30 26.43
C GLN A 260 3.46 9.11 27.52
N ALA A 261 2.34 9.84 27.45
CA ALA A 261 1.24 9.72 28.42
C ALA A 261 0.46 8.41 28.26
N LYS A 262 0.58 7.72 27.11
CA LYS A 262 -0.05 6.42 26.84
C LYS A 262 0.83 5.22 27.17
N VAL A 263 2.10 5.42 27.52
CA VAL A 263 2.99 4.31 27.89
C VAL A 263 2.66 3.90 29.34
N PRO A 264 2.07 2.71 29.57
CA PRO A 264 1.79 2.27 30.93
C PRO A 264 3.09 1.89 31.65
N GLN A 265 3.18 2.21 32.94
CA GLN A 265 4.23 1.68 33.80
C GLN A 265 3.83 0.24 34.16
N ILE A 266 4.49 -0.74 33.55
CA ILE A 266 4.30 -2.15 33.84
C ILE A 266 5.38 -2.62 34.82
N GLU A 267 4.95 -3.17 35.95
CA GLU A 267 5.81 -3.99 36.80
C GLU A 267 5.87 -5.40 36.21
N VAL A 268 7.04 -5.78 35.70
CA VAL A 268 7.25 -7.12 35.15
C VAL A 268 7.51 -8.08 36.31
N GLU A 269 6.65 -9.09 36.45
CA GLU A 269 6.86 -10.15 37.43
C GLU A 269 8.21 -10.83 37.19
N THR A 270 9.02 -10.99 38.25
CA THR A 270 10.42 -11.46 38.17
C THR A 270 10.59 -12.80 37.44
N HIS A 271 9.57 -13.67 37.47
CA HIS A 271 9.59 -14.97 36.80
C HIS A 271 9.29 -14.93 35.29
N LYS A 272 8.78 -13.80 34.76
CA LYS A 272 8.47 -13.61 33.33
C LYS A 272 9.42 -12.66 32.61
N VAL A 273 10.45 -12.14 33.29
CA VAL A 273 11.36 -11.11 32.75
C VAL A 273 12.08 -11.53 31.46
N ALA A 274 12.36 -12.82 31.29
CA ALA A 274 13.04 -13.36 30.10
C ALA A 274 12.08 -14.06 29.12
N ALA A 275 10.77 -14.01 29.37
CA ALA A 275 9.81 -14.72 28.55
C ALA A 275 9.59 -13.95 27.22
N PRO A 276 9.60 -14.63 26.06
CA PRO A 276 9.52 -13.98 24.74
C PRO A 276 8.15 -13.34 24.45
N ASP A 277 7.13 -13.64 25.26
CA ASP A 277 5.78 -13.10 25.17
C ASP A 277 5.60 -11.75 25.89
N VAL A 278 6.51 -11.41 26.81
CA VAL A 278 6.50 -10.14 27.56
C VAL A 278 7.10 -9.03 26.71
N VAL A 279 6.22 -8.16 26.21
CA VAL A 279 6.60 -6.94 25.50
C VAL A 279 6.56 -5.78 26.49
N VAL A 280 7.71 -5.18 26.77
CA VAL A 280 7.78 -3.96 27.60
C VAL A 280 7.29 -2.78 26.76
N PRO A 281 6.22 -2.08 27.16
CA PRO A 281 5.71 -0.96 26.41
C PRO A 281 6.68 0.22 26.54
N THR A 282 7.12 0.72 25.41
CA THR A 282 7.94 1.91 25.26
C THR A 282 7.22 2.92 24.36
N LEU A 283 7.76 4.14 24.27
CA LEU A 283 7.25 5.16 23.35
C LEU A 283 7.16 4.66 21.90
N ASP A 284 8.17 3.94 21.45
CA ASP A 284 8.22 3.42 20.08
C ASP A 284 7.23 2.28 19.85
N THR A 285 7.04 1.39 20.82
CA THR A 285 6.12 0.26 20.65
C THR A 285 4.68 0.74 20.54
N VAL A 286 4.21 1.61 21.44
CA VAL A 286 2.80 2.09 21.41
C VAL A 286 2.50 2.86 20.12
N ARG A 287 3.48 3.62 19.64
CA ARG A 287 3.38 4.42 18.43
C ARG A 287 3.28 3.58 17.16
N HIS A 288 4.21 2.64 16.98
CA HIS A 288 4.19 1.76 15.82
C HIS A 288 3.04 0.74 15.91
N GLU A 289 2.65 0.30 17.10
CA GLU A 289 1.49 -0.58 17.31
C GLU A 289 0.20 0.08 16.80
N ALA A 290 -0.03 1.35 17.12
CA ALA A 290 -1.20 2.10 16.64
C ALA A 290 -1.22 2.26 15.11
N LEU A 291 -0.06 2.47 14.49
CA LEU A 291 0.06 2.49 13.03
C LEU A 291 -0.24 1.14 12.39
N LEU A 292 0.32 0.07 12.93
CA LEU A 292 0.08 -1.27 12.42
C LEU A 292 -1.38 -1.66 12.55
N TYR A 293 -2.00 -1.36 13.69
CA TYR A 293 -3.44 -1.55 13.87
C TYR A 293 -4.25 -0.87 12.76
N THR A 294 -3.91 0.37 12.42
CA THR A 294 -4.58 1.15 11.36
C THR A 294 -4.52 0.44 10.01
N TRP A 295 -3.36 -0.05 9.59
CA TRP A 295 -3.22 -0.72 8.28
C TRP A 295 -3.77 -2.15 8.27
N LEU A 296 -3.65 -2.88 9.39
CA LEU A 296 -4.20 -4.22 9.54
C LEU A 296 -5.73 -4.23 9.54
N ALA A 297 -6.37 -3.20 10.10
CA ALA A 297 -7.82 -3.03 10.08
C ALA A 297 -8.38 -2.76 8.68
N GLU A 298 -7.54 -2.28 7.75
CA GLU A 298 -7.90 -2.12 6.33
C GLU A 298 -7.49 -3.29 5.45
N HIS A 299 -6.90 -4.33 6.05
CA HIS A 299 -6.39 -5.49 5.34
C HIS A 299 -5.40 -5.10 4.23
N LYS A 300 -4.65 -4.01 4.45
CA LYS A 300 -3.63 -3.53 3.52
C LYS A 300 -2.32 -4.27 3.77
N PRO A 301 -1.62 -4.70 2.71
CA PRO A 301 -0.31 -5.27 2.88
C PRO A 301 0.67 -4.21 3.38
N LEU A 302 1.47 -4.58 4.37
CA LEU A 302 2.47 -3.71 4.97
C LEU A 302 3.79 -4.46 5.12
N VAL A 303 4.90 -3.72 5.14
CA VAL A 303 6.24 -4.27 5.31
C VAL A 303 6.94 -3.59 6.47
N LEU A 304 7.39 -4.39 7.42
CA LEU A 304 8.23 -3.96 8.52
C LEU A 304 9.70 -4.10 8.10
N CYS A 305 10.35 -2.97 7.80
CA CYS A 305 11.77 -2.96 7.44
C CYS A 305 12.63 -2.35 8.57
N GLY A 306 13.72 -3.02 8.91
CA GLY A 306 14.65 -2.56 9.95
C GLY A 306 15.71 -3.61 10.24
N PRO A 307 16.77 -3.28 11.00
CA PRO A 307 17.85 -4.22 11.29
C PRO A 307 17.36 -5.45 12.10
N PRO A 308 18.12 -6.55 12.12
CA PRO A 308 17.79 -7.70 12.97
C PRO A 308 17.74 -7.28 14.45
N GLY A 309 16.76 -7.79 15.18
CA GLY A 309 16.55 -7.45 16.60
C GLY A 309 15.87 -6.10 16.87
N SER A 310 15.45 -5.34 15.86
CA SER A 310 14.78 -4.04 16.04
C SER A 310 13.32 -4.10 16.50
N GLY A 311 12.84 -5.26 16.97
CA GLY A 311 11.47 -5.42 17.47
C GLY A 311 10.38 -5.61 16.40
N LYS A 312 10.70 -5.76 15.10
CA LYS A 312 9.72 -5.90 14.01
C LYS A 312 8.60 -6.92 14.31
N THR A 313 9.00 -8.17 14.51
CA THR A 313 8.11 -9.30 14.78
C THR A 313 7.36 -9.11 16.11
N MET A 314 8.05 -8.60 17.13
CA MET A 314 7.47 -8.33 18.45
C MET A 314 6.34 -7.28 18.38
N THR A 315 6.60 -6.14 17.73
CA THR A 315 5.61 -5.06 17.58
C THR A 315 4.41 -5.51 16.76
N LEU A 316 4.63 -6.32 15.71
CA LEU A 316 3.53 -6.90 14.93
C LEU A 316 2.63 -7.79 15.78
N PHE A 317 3.22 -8.73 16.53
CA PHE A 317 2.43 -9.62 17.40
C PHE A 317 1.73 -8.85 18.52
N SER A 318 2.33 -7.77 19.04
CA SER A 318 1.65 -6.87 19.98
C SER A 318 0.39 -6.25 19.35
N ALA A 319 0.52 -5.69 18.14
CA ALA A 319 -0.62 -5.10 17.42
C ALA A 319 -1.72 -6.11 17.08
N LEU A 320 -1.33 -7.34 16.72
CA LEU A 320 -2.28 -8.41 16.40
C LEU A 320 -3.07 -8.90 17.62
N ARG A 321 -2.52 -8.80 18.84
CA ARG A 321 -3.28 -9.12 20.07
C ARG A 321 -4.49 -8.21 20.27
N ALA A 322 -4.45 -6.98 19.75
CA ALA A 322 -5.57 -6.06 19.78
C ALA A 322 -6.67 -6.39 18.75
N LEU A 323 -6.40 -7.32 17.82
CA LEU A 323 -7.31 -7.72 16.75
C LEU A 323 -7.69 -9.20 16.91
N PRO A 324 -8.75 -9.51 17.68
CA PRO A 324 -9.10 -10.89 18.02
C PRO A 324 -9.50 -11.72 16.81
N ASP A 325 -9.91 -11.08 15.70
CA ASP A 325 -10.35 -11.74 14.47
C ASP A 325 -9.23 -12.05 13.48
N MET A 326 -7.97 -11.84 13.87
CA MET A 326 -6.79 -12.13 13.06
C MET A 326 -6.11 -13.41 13.53
N GLU A 327 -5.94 -14.37 12.63
CA GLU A 327 -5.10 -15.56 12.83
C GLU A 327 -3.82 -15.39 12.03
N VAL A 328 -2.66 -15.59 12.66
CA VAL A 328 -1.37 -15.30 12.04
C VAL A 328 -0.60 -16.56 11.77
N VAL A 329 -0.12 -16.70 10.54
CA VAL A 329 0.72 -17.80 10.10
C VAL A 329 2.06 -17.25 9.66
N GLY A 330 3.10 -17.62 10.41
CA GLY A 330 4.47 -17.26 10.12
C GLY A 330 5.08 -18.11 9.01
N LEU A 331 5.69 -17.45 8.04
CA LEU A 331 6.44 -18.04 6.94
C LEU A 331 7.84 -17.45 6.93
N ASN A 332 8.85 -18.31 7.00
CA ASN A 332 10.25 -17.88 6.92
C ASN A 332 10.72 -18.01 5.49
N PHE A 333 10.97 -16.88 4.82
CA PHE A 333 11.48 -16.89 3.46
C PHE A 333 12.98 -17.16 3.46
N SER A 334 13.42 -17.81 2.39
CA SER A 334 14.81 -18.14 2.08
C SER A 334 15.09 -17.77 0.63
N SER A 335 16.35 -17.86 0.22
CA SER A 335 16.73 -17.66 -1.19
C SER A 335 15.98 -18.61 -2.14
N ALA A 336 15.68 -19.83 -1.68
CA ALA A 336 14.98 -20.86 -2.46
C ALA A 336 13.45 -20.80 -2.34
N THR A 337 12.87 -19.78 -1.68
CA THR A 337 11.43 -19.69 -1.52
C THR A 337 10.73 -19.37 -2.84
N THR A 338 9.75 -20.19 -3.19
CA THR A 338 8.97 -20.08 -4.42
C THR A 338 7.46 -20.00 -4.11
N PRO A 339 6.61 -19.60 -5.09
CA PRO A 339 5.15 -19.51 -4.88
C PRO A 339 4.51 -20.81 -4.35
N GLU A 340 5.11 -21.96 -4.63
CA GLU A 340 4.62 -23.27 -4.18
C GLU A 340 4.63 -23.41 -2.65
N LEU A 341 5.48 -22.67 -1.93
CA LEU A 341 5.43 -22.61 -0.46
C LEU A 341 4.12 -21.98 0.02
N LEU A 342 3.72 -20.85 -0.58
CA LEU A 342 2.47 -20.16 -0.24
C LEU A 342 1.25 -21.03 -0.55
N LEU A 343 1.26 -21.73 -1.68
CA LEU A 343 0.19 -22.66 -2.03
C LEU A 343 0.04 -23.79 -1.00
N LYS A 344 1.15 -24.38 -0.54
CA LYS A 344 1.10 -25.40 0.52
C LYS A 344 0.55 -24.85 1.84
N THR A 345 0.89 -23.60 2.17
CA THR A 345 0.33 -22.94 3.35
C THR A 345 -1.17 -22.73 3.20
N PHE A 346 -1.63 -22.28 2.03
CA PHE A 346 -3.06 -22.17 1.75
C PHE A 346 -3.78 -23.51 1.84
N ASP A 347 -3.22 -24.59 1.30
CA ASP A 347 -3.83 -25.91 1.39
C ASP A 347 -3.94 -26.44 2.84
N HIS A 348 -3.14 -25.91 3.77
CA HIS A 348 -3.19 -26.28 5.19
C HIS A 348 -4.17 -25.43 6.01
N TYR A 349 -4.19 -24.11 5.80
CA TYR A 349 -4.96 -23.16 6.63
C TYR A 349 -6.27 -22.68 5.99
N CYS A 350 -6.45 -22.93 4.69
CA CYS A 350 -7.59 -22.48 3.92
C CYS A 350 -8.29 -23.64 3.21
N GLU A 351 -9.52 -23.38 2.77
CA GLU A 351 -10.27 -24.29 1.93
C GLU A 351 -10.83 -23.57 0.70
N TYR A 352 -10.97 -24.33 -0.38
CA TYR A 352 -11.56 -23.84 -1.61
C TYR A 352 -13.07 -24.05 -1.57
N ARG A 353 -13.82 -22.95 -1.59
CA ARG A 353 -15.29 -22.97 -1.62
C ARG A 353 -15.79 -22.59 -3.01
N ARG A 354 -16.78 -23.30 -3.52
CA ARG A 354 -17.48 -22.92 -4.75
C ARG A 354 -18.65 -22.01 -4.40
N THR A 355 -18.63 -20.81 -4.97
CA THR A 355 -19.71 -19.83 -4.87
C THR A 355 -20.35 -19.64 -6.25
N PRO A 356 -21.56 -19.04 -6.34
CA PRO A 356 -22.16 -18.70 -7.63
C PRO A 356 -21.26 -17.83 -8.52
N ASN A 357 -20.37 -17.04 -7.93
CA ASN A 357 -19.49 -16.11 -8.63
C ASN A 357 -18.10 -16.70 -8.98
N GLY A 358 -17.86 -17.98 -8.65
CA GLY A 358 -16.59 -18.66 -8.91
C GLY A 358 -16.03 -19.37 -7.68
N VAL A 359 -14.74 -19.72 -7.75
CA VAL A 359 -14.04 -20.41 -6.67
C VAL A 359 -13.37 -19.38 -5.77
N VAL A 360 -13.62 -19.48 -4.46
CA VAL A 360 -12.99 -18.63 -3.44
C VAL A 360 -12.07 -19.48 -2.56
N LEU A 361 -10.96 -18.90 -2.12
CA LEU A 361 -10.08 -19.44 -1.10
C LEU A 361 -10.28 -18.64 0.18
N ALA A 362 -10.74 -19.32 1.23
CA ALA A 362 -11.01 -18.69 2.51
C ALA A 362 -10.40 -19.52 3.66
N PRO A 363 -10.06 -18.91 4.80
CA PRO A 363 -9.59 -19.63 5.98
C PRO A 363 -10.61 -20.67 6.45
N VAL A 364 -10.11 -21.82 6.96
CA VAL A 364 -10.95 -22.88 7.52
C VAL A 364 -11.69 -22.36 8.77
N GLN A 365 -11.03 -21.51 9.56
CA GLN A 365 -11.65 -20.86 10.72
C GLN A 365 -12.73 -19.86 10.28
N LEU A 366 -13.95 -20.04 10.79
CA LEU A 366 -15.08 -19.18 10.45
C LEU A 366 -14.94 -17.81 11.12
N GLY A 367 -15.14 -16.74 10.34
CA GLY A 367 -15.12 -15.36 10.84
C GLY A 367 -13.72 -14.80 11.10
N LYS A 368 -12.65 -15.57 10.86
CA LYS A 368 -11.27 -15.12 11.03
C LYS A 368 -10.65 -14.65 9.72
N TRP A 369 -9.78 -13.66 9.84
CA TRP A 369 -8.89 -13.18 8.81
C TRP A 369 -7.53 -13.85 8.97
N LEU A 370 -7.03 -14.48 7.90
CA LEU A 370 -5.71 -15.09 7.89
C LEU A 370 -4.66 -14.03 7.51
N VAL A 371 -3.69 -13.83 8.39
CA VAL A 371 -2.53 -12.97 8.19
C VAL A 371 -1.32 -13.83 7.88
N LEU A 372 -0.90 -13.83 6.63
CA LEU A 372 0.36 -14.46 6.23
C LEU A 372 1.52 -13.52 6.54
N PHE A 373 2.27 -13.86 7.60
CA PHE A 373 3.46 -13.13 7.99
C PHE A 373 4.69 -13.71 7.29
N CYS A 374 5.24 -12.98 6.32
CA CYS A 374 6.41 -13.36 5.54
C CYS A 374 7.67 -12.71 6.14
N ASP A 375 8.40 -13.46 6.96
CA ASP A 375 9.70 -13.02 7.46
C ASP A 375 10.76 -13.17 6.37
N GLU A 376 11.70 -12.22 6.33
CA GLU A 376 12.74 -12.10 5.29
C GLU A 376 12.19 -12.03 3.85
N ILE A 377 11.11 -11.25 3.65
CA ILE A 377 10.38 -11.17 2.36
C ILE A 377 11.26 -10.77 1.16
N ASN A 378 12.36 -10.06 1.39
CA ASN A 378 13.28 -9.56 0.38
C ASN A 378 14.55 -10.43 0.18
N LEU A 379 14.55 -11.64 0.75
CA LEU A 379 15.61 -12.64 0.59
C LEU A 379 15.48 -13.56 -0.65
N PRO A 380 14.27 -13.92 -1.16
CA PRO A 380 14.12 -14.83 -2.30
C PRO A 380 14.99 -14.47 -3.51
N ASP A 381 15.47 -15.49 -4.22
CA ASP A 381 16.30 -15.27 -5.41
C ASP A 381 15.50 -14.70 -6.58
N MET A 382 16.17 -13.79 -7.29
CA MET A 382 15.71 -13.32 -8.59
C MET A 382 16.04 -14.37 -9.64
N ASP A 383 15.16 -14.55 -10.60
CA ASP A 383 15.49 -15.31 -11.80
C ASP A 383 16.53 -14.58 -12.67
N LYS A 384 16.90 -15.19 -13.80
CA LYS A 384 17.85 -14.62 -14.75
C LYS A 384 17.42 -13.26 -15.32
N TYR A 385 16.15 -12.89 -15.14
CA TYR A 385 15.53 -11.67 -15.65
C TYR A 385 15.15 -10.72 -14.51
N GLY A 386 15.73 -10.88 -13.33
CA GLY A 386 15.55 -9.94 -12.21
C GLY A 386 14.21 -10.05 -11.49
N THR A 387 13.45 -11.13 -11.68
CA THR A 387 12.10 -11.28 -11.10
C THR A 387 12.09 -12.22 -9.90
N GLN A 388 11.58 -11.75 -8.76
CA GLN A 388 11.26 -12.60 -7.61
C GLN A 388 9.85 -13.20 -7.78
N ARG A 389 9.77 -14.46 -8.21
CA ARG A 389 8.48 -15.14 -8.52
C ARG A 389 7.47 -15.07 -7.37
N VAL A 390 7.93 -15.27 -6.13
CA VAL A 390 7.06 -15.23 -4.95
C VAL A 390 6.47 -13.82 -4.71
N ILE A 391 7.23 -12.76 -4.98
CA ILE A 391 6.76 -11.38 -4.85
C ILE A 391 5.76 -11.04 -5.94
N SER A 392 6.02 -11.44 -7.20
CA SER A 392 5.03 -11.26 -8.28
C SER A 392 3.73 -12.01 -7.99
N PHE A 393 3.79 -13.16 -7.32
CA PHE A 393 2.63 -13.93 -6.93
C PHE A 393 1.85 -13.25 -5.80
N ILE A 394 2.53 -12.72 -4.78
CA ILE A 394 1.90 -11.91 -3.73
C ILE A 394 1.26 -10.65 -4.33
N ARG A 395 1.94 -9.96 -5.25
CA ARG A 395 1.36 -8.81 -5.98
C ARG A 395 0.07 -9.21 -6.69
N GLN A 396 0.07 -10.33 -7.44
CA GLN A 396 -1.11 -10.81 -8.15
C GLN A 396 -2.30 -10.96 -7.19
N MET A 397 -2.05 -11.56 -6.02
CA MET A 397 -3.04 -11.76 -4.98
C MET A 397 -3.55 -10.45 -4.35
N VAL A 398 -2.65 -9.49 -4.11
CA VAL A 398 -3.00 -8.18 -3.53
C VAL A 398 -3.77 -7.30 -4.52
N GLU A 399 -3.30 -7.22 -5.77
CA GLU A 399 -3.81 -6.28 -6.77
C GLU A 399 -5.06 -6.81 -7.47
N HIS A 400 -5.03 -8.07 -7.88
CA HIS A 400 -6.15 -8.69 -8.60
C HIS A 400 -7.09 -9.48 -7.67
N GLY A 401 -6.75 -9.61 -6.39
CA GLY A 401 -7.59 -10.28 -5.40
C GLY A 401 -7.66 -11.80 -5.58
N GLY A 402 -6.66 -12.42 -6.20
CA GLY A 402 -6.70 -13.85 -6.52
C GLY A 402 -5.49 -14.36 -7.29
N PHE A 403 -5.54 -15.64 -7.65
CA PHE A 403 -4.54 -16.30 -8.47
C PHE A 403 -5.16 -17.42 -9.32
N TYR A 404 -4.43 -17.90 -10.33
CA TYR A 404 -4.86 -19.06 -11.12
C TYR A 404 -4.34 -20.35 -10.50
N ARG A 405 -5.25 -21.29 -10.23
CA ARG A 405 -4.88 -22.64 -9.82
C ARG A 405 -4.36 -23.40 -11.05
N THR A 406 -3.16 -23.94 -10.96
CA THR A 406 -2.47 -24.56 -12.10
C THR A 406 -3.05 -25.92 -12.50
N SER A 407 -3.78 -26.61 -11.62
CA SER A 407 -4.36 -27.93 -11.90
C SER A 407 -5.51 -27.90 -12.90
N ASP A 408 -6.38 -26.89 -12.82
CA ASP A 408 -7.61 -26.74 -13.61
C ASP A 408 -7.70 -25.39 -14.34
N GLN A 409 -6.63 -24.58 -14.27
CA GLN A 409 -6.53 -23.24 -14.85
C GLN A 409 -7.69 -22.32 -14.47
N THR A 410 -8.26 -22.51 -13.28
CA THR A 410 -9.39 -21.72 -12.77
C THR A 410 -8.92 -20.55 -11.93
N TRP A 411 -9.58 -19.40 -12.08
CA TRP A 411 -9.34 -18.24 -11.22
C TRP A 411 -9.90 -18.49 -9.82
N VAL A 412 -9.06 -18.31 -8.81
CA VAL A 412 -9.40 -18.42 -7.40
C VAL A 412 -9.33 -17.03 -6.77
N LYS A 413 -10.44 -16.55 -6.25
CA LYS A 413 -10.53 -15.27 -5.53
C LYS A 413 -10.15 -15.48 -4.05
N LEU A 414 -9.37 -14.57 -3.48
CA LEU A 414 -9.05 -14.58 -2.05
C LEU A 414 -10.18 -13.95 -1.24
N GLU A 415 -10.46 -14.53 -0.08
CA GLU A 415 -11.44 -14.01 0.87
C GLU A 415 -10.86 -14.10 2.28
N ARG A 416 -10.79 -12.95 2.97
CA ARG A 416 -10.25 -12.83 4.35
C ARG A 416 -8.81 -13.33 4.51
N ILE A 417 -7.95 -13.03 3.54
CA ILE A 417 -6.52 -13.33 3.56
C ILE A 417 -5.76 -12.03 3.31
N GLN A 418 -4.78 -11.73 4.15
CA GLN A 418 -3.89 -10.57 4.00
C GLN A 418 -2.43 -10.94 4.23
N PHE A 419 -1.51 -10.09 3.77
CA PHE A 419 -0.07 -10.34 3.80
C PHE A 419 0.65 -9.27 4.61
N VAL A 420 1.56 -9.68 5.48
CA VAL A 420 2.46 -8.79 6.21
C VAL A 420 3.88 -9.25 5.99
N GLY A 421 4.75 -8.36 5.51
CA GLY A 421 6.17 -8.66 5.33
C GLY A 421 7.01 -8.16 6.50
N ALA A 422 8.10 -8.85 6.80
CA ALA A 422 9.22 -8.30 7.54
C ALA A 422 10.52 -8.52 6.75
N CYS A 423 11.43 -7.56 6.83
CA CYS A 423 12.74 -7.67 6.20
C CYS A 423 13.79 -6.80 6.86
N ASN A 424 15.03 -7.08 6.50
CA ASN A 424 16.14 -6.16 6.72
C ASN A 424 16.28 -5.23 5.51
N PRO A 425 16.90 -4.04 5.68
CA PRO A 425 17.13 -3.10 4.59
C PRO A 425 17.78 -3.77 3.37
N PRO A 426 17.43 -3.35 2.14
CA PRO A 426 18.06 -3.87 0.92
C PRO A 426 19.56 -3.53 0.83
N THR A 427 20.06 -2.63 1.68
CA THR A 427 21.49 -2.33 1.85
C THR A 427 22.26 -3.48 2.50
N ASP A 428 21.58 -4.40 3.18
CA ASP A 428 22.24 -5.50 3.90
C ASP A 428 22.65 -6.62 2.92
N PRO A 429 23.78 -7.30 3.16
CA PRO A 429 24.25 -8.37 2.28
C PRO A 429 23.22 -9.49 2.07
N GLY A 430 23.06 -9.89 0.81
CA GLY A 430 22.14 -10.96 0.41
C GLY A 430 20.67 -10.54 0.32
N ARG A 431 20.31 -9.32 0.73
CA ARG A 431 18.97 -8.75 0.52
C ARG A 431 18.86 -8.16 -0.87
N LYS A 432 17.67 -8.30 -1.47
CA LYS A 432 17.38 -7.80 -2.82
C LYS A 432 16.28 -6.75 -2.73
N PRO A 433 16.34 -5.65 -3.49
CA PRO A 433 15.28 -4.65 -3.48
C PRO A 433 13.98 -5.27 -4.02
N LEU A 434 12.87 -4.99 -3.34
CA LEU A 434 11.54 -5.38 -3.83
C LEU A 434 11.19 -4.55 -5.07
N SER A 435 10.46 -5.15 -6.00
CA SER A 435 9.95 -4.41 -7.16
C SER A 435 9.02 -3.27 -6.70
N HIS A 436 9.00 -2.16 -7.45
CA HIS A 436 8.06 -1.05 -7.21
C HIS A 436 6.61 -1.43 -7.48
N ARG A 437 6.41 -2.54 -8.20
CA ARG A 437 5.13 -3.08 -8.61
C ARG A 437 4.38 -3.73 -7.45
#